data_AF-A0A8D0EZ14-F1
#
_entry.id   AF-A0A8D0EZ14-F1
#
_cell.length_a   1.000
_cell.length_b   1.000
_cell.length_c   1.000
_cell.angle_alpha   90.00
_cell.angle_beta   90.00
_cell.angle_gamma   90.00
#
_symmetry.space_group_name_H-M   'P 1'
#
loop_
_entity.id
_entity.type
_entity.pdbx_description
1 polymer ?
#
loop_
_entity_poly.entity_id
_entity_poly.type
_entity_poly.pdbx_seq_one_letter_code
_entity_poly.pdbx_strand_id
1 'polypeptide(L)' 'MRTNVRIDTRLLDYLIHYAPWCPACQQIELTWESFAKESEHLDVTVGKVDVTQEPGLSGRFFVTTLPTIYQ' A
#
# COMPACT_ATOMS: atom_id res chain seq x y z
N MET A 1 4.01 10.57 -19.86
CA MET A 1 4.58 9.23 -19.58
C MET A 1 3.76 8.59 -18.47
N ARG A 2 3.12 7.47 -18.79
CA ARG A 2 2.16 6.64 -18.01
C ARG A 2 1.00 7.36 -17.31
N THR A 3 0.00 7.64 -18.14
CA THR A 3 -1.43 7.73 -17.83
C THR A 3 -1.91 6.55 -16.97
N ASN A 4 -2.52 6.86 -15.82
CA ASN A 4 -3.50 6.03 -15.11
C ASN A 4 -3.17 4.53 -14.97
N VAL A 5 -2.20 4.19 -14.12
CA VAL A 5 -2.23 2.86 -13.47
C VAL A 5 -3.36 2.91 -12.46
N ARG A 6 -4.56 2.43 -12.82
CA ARG A 6 -5.61 2.23 -11.84
C ARG A 6 -5.11 1.12 -10.91
N ILE A 7 -4.76 1.46 -9.67
CA ILE A 7 -4.56 0.47 -8.62
C ILE A 7 -5.91 -0.23 -8.45
N ASP A 8 -6.05 -1.43 -9.04
CA ASP A 8 -7.25 -2.23 -8.87
C ASP A 8 -7.15 -2.95 -7.53
N THR A 9 -7.65 -2.30 -6.49
CA THR A 9 -7.64 -2.84 -5.13
C THR A 9 -8.49 -4.11 -4.98
N ARG A 10 -9.24 -4.54 -6.00
CA ARG A 10 -9.95 -5.82 -5.98
C ARG A 10 -9.05 -7.01 -6.30
N LEU A 11 -7.85 -6.74 -6.83
CA LEU A 11 -6.84 -7.74 -7.14
C LEU A 11 -5.75 -7.78 -6.07
N LEU A 12 -5.82 -6.92 -5.05
CA LEU A 12 -4.89 -6.89 -3.94
C LEU A 12 -5.55 -7.56 -2.74
N ASP A 13 -4.91 -8.60 -2.20
CA ASP A 13 -5.30 -9.22 -0.94
C ASP A 13 -4.80 -8.42 0.25
N TYR A 14 -3.72 -7.67 0.08
CA TYR A 14 -3.18 -6.79 1.11
C TYR A 14 -2.78 -5.44 0.52
N LEU A 15 -3.13 -4.35 1.18
CA LEU A 15 -2.76 -2.99 0.75
C LEU A 15 -2.32 -2.14 1.95
N ILE A 16 -1.08 -1.65 1.93
CA ILE A 16 -0.62 -0.66 2.91
C ILE A 16 -0.69 0.76 2.35
N HIS A 17 -1.31 1.65 3.12
CA HIS A 17 -1.25 3.09 2.93
C HIS A 17 -0.13 3.67 3.79
N TYR A 18 0.78 4.39 3.15
CA TYR A 18 1.96 4.96 3.80
C TYR A 18 2.23 6.39 3.33
N ALA A 19 3.16 7.07 4.00
CA ALA A 19 3.71 8.34 3.56
C ALA A 19 5.23 8.38 3.83
N PRO A 20 6.03 9.06 2.99
CA PRO A 20 7.49 9.10 3.15
C PRO A 20 7.94 9.84 4.41
N TRP A 21 7.14 10.79 4.91
CA TRP A 21 7.43 11.56 6.12
C TRP A 21 6.98 10.88 7.43
N CYS A 22 6.33 9.71 7.35
CA CYS A 22 5.78 9.00 8.50
C CYS A 22 6.83 8.05 9.11
N PRO A 23 7.32 8.27 10.35
CA PRO A 23 8.37 7.44 10.96
C PRO A 23 7.96 5.99 11.19
N ALA A 24 6.71 5.75 11.59
CA ALA A 24 6.18 4.39 11.76
C ALA A 24 6.12 3.63 10.42
N CYS A 25 5.85 4.34 9.33
CA CYS A 25 5.83 3.79 7.98
C CYS A 25 7.24 3.37 7.53
N GLN A 26 8.25 4.18 7.85
CA GLN A 26 9.65 3.85 7.56
C GLN A 26 10.12 2.61 8.32
N GLN A 27 9.64 2.40 9.55
CA GLN A 27 9.99 1.21 10.35
C GLN A 27 9.44 -0.09 9.76
N ILE A 28 8.25 -0.05 9.15
CA ILE A 28 7.62 -1.25 8.57
C ILE A 28 8.02 -1.50 7.11
N GLU A 29 8.61 -0.52 6.43
CA GLU A 29 8.97 -0.57 5.00
C GLU A 29 9.71 -1.86 4.61
N LEU A 30 10.79 -2.20 5.34
CA LEU A 30 11.59 -3.40 5.06
C LEU A 30 10.80 -4.70 5.27
N THR A 31 9.94 -4.73 6.29
CA THR A 31 9.06 -5.88 6.56
C THR A 31 8.02 -6.04 5.46
N TRP A 32 7.44 -4.93 4.99
CA TRP A 32 6.46 -4.95 3.91
C TRP A 32 7.08 -5.38 2.58
N GLU A 33 8.29 -4.90 2.26
CA GLU A 33 9.02 -5.34 1.08
C GLU A 33 9.40 -6.83 1.13
N SER A 34 9.75 -7.34 2.31
CA SER A 34 10.00 -8.78 2.49
C SER A 34 8.71 -9.58 2.30
N PHE A 35 7.60 -9.12 2.88
CA PHE A 35 6.29 -9.74 2.70
C PHE A 35 5.84 -9.75 1.23
N ALA A 36 6.06 -8.65 0.50
CA ALA A 36 5.75 -8.56 -0.93
C ALA A 36 6.59 -9.50 -1.81
N LYS A 37 7.77 -9.94 -1.34
CA LYS A 37 8.56 -10.97 -2.04
C LYS A 37 8.01 -12.37 -1.74
N GLU A 38 7.69 -12.64 -0.48
CA GLU A 38 7.11 -13.92 -0.08
C GLU A 38 5.69 -14.13 -0.62
N SER A 39 4.98 -13.04 -0.93
CA SER A 39 3.59 -13.09 -1.40
C SER A 39 3.43 -13.86 -2.71
N GLU A 40 4.44 -13.83 -3.58
CA GLU A 40 4.48 -14.64 -4.82
C GLU A 40 4.44 -16.14 -4.53
N HIS A 41 5.09 -16.59 -3.45
CA HIS A 41 5.09 -17.99 -3.03
C HIS A 41 3.79 -18.41 -2.33
N LEU A 42 3.10 -17.43 -1.73
CA LEU A 42 1.85 -17.63 -1.02
C LEU A 42 0.60 -17.47 -1.91
N ASP A 43 0.79 -17.13 -3.19
CA ASP A 43 -0.29 -16.80 -4.14
C ASP A 43 -1.21 -15.69 -3.62
N VAL A 44 -0.62 -14.70 -2.94
CA VAL A 44 -1.33 -13.50 -2.47
C VAL A 44 -0.75 -12.25 -3.13
N THR A 45 -1.60 -11.28 -3.41
CA THR A 45 -1.21 -10.06 -4.07
C THR A 45 -1.11 -8.92 -3.06
N VAL A 46 0.06 -8.31 -2.96
CA VAL A 46 0.36 -7.26 -1.99
C VAL A 46 0.63 -5.93 -2.70
N GLY A 47 0.04 -4.85 -2.21
CA GLY A 47 0.20 -3.51 -2.76
C GLY A 47 0.63 -2.48 -1.72
N LYS A 48 1.19 -1.38 -2.21
CA LYS A 48 1.59 -0.23 -1.39
C LYS A 48 1.16 1.06 -2.08
N VAL A 49 0.58 1.99 -1.34
CA VAL A 49 0.06 3.27 -1.84
C VAL A 49 0.59 4.43 -1.01
N ASP A 50 1.25 5.37 -1.68
CA ASP A 50 1.65 6.65 -1.08
C ASP A 50 0.46 7.61 -1.06
N VAL A 51 -0.02 7.93 0.14
CA VAL A 51 -1.18 8.81 0.30
C VAL A 51 -0.92 10.25 -0.15
N THR A 52 0.34 10.66 -0.29
CA THR A 52 0.73 11.98 -0.81
C THR A 52 0.59 12.09 -2.32
N GLN A 53 0.66 10.95 -3.03
CA GLN A 53 0.51 10.88 -4.49
C GLN A 53 -0.91 10.48 -4.89
N GLU A 54 -1.60 9.70 -4.06
CA GLU A 54 -2.93 9.13 -4.34
C GLU A 54 -3.99 9.53 -3.29
N PRO A 55 -4.32 10.84 -3.17
CA PRO A 55 -5.30 11.31 -2.18
C PRO A 55 -6.71 10.75 -2.42
N GLY A 56 -7.09 10.53 -3.68
CA GLY A 56 -8.39 9.97 -4.04
C GLY A 56 -8.57 8.52 -3.61
N LEU A 57 -7.51 7.71 -3.72
CA LEU A 57 -7.53 6.32 -3.26
C LEU A 57 -7.59 6.27 -1.72
N SER A 58 -6.76 7.06 -1.06
CA SER A 58 -6.72 7.17 0.41
C SER A 58 -8.08 7.59 0.99
N GLY A 59 -8.75 8.57 0.36
CA GLY A 59 -10.09 9.00 0.75
C GLY A 59 -11.15 7.91 0.59
N ARG A 60 -11.06 7.08 -0.46
CA ARG A 60 -11.98 5.96 -0.68
C ARG A 60 -11.89 4.88 0.39
N PHE A 61 -10.70 4.70 0.98
CA PHE A 61 -10.45 3.77 2.08
C PHE A 61 -10.69 4.40 3.46
N PHE A 62 -11.04 5.69 3.54
CA PHE A 62 -11.17 6.44 4.79
C PHE A 62 -9.92 6.37 5.68
N VAL A 63 -8.74 6.45 5.04
CA VAL A 63 -7.46 6.43 5.76
C VAL A 63 -7.34 7.70 6.59
N THR A 64 -7.28 7.53 7.92
CA THR A 64 -7.15 8.64 8.88
C THR A 64 -5.84 8.60 9.66
N THR A 65 -5.17 7.45 9.66
CA THR A 65 -3.91 7.21 10.37
C THR A 65 -2.94 6.45 9.47
N LEU A 66 -1.65 6.56 9.74
CA LEU A 66 -0.60 5.87 8.98
C LEU A 66 0.38 5.15 9.93
N PRO A 67 0.96 4.02 9.49
CA PRO A 67 0.53 3.24 8.33
C PRO A 67 -0.86 2.59 8.58
N THR A 68 -1.64 2.36 7.52
CA THR A 68 -2.89 1.58 7.60
C THR A 68 -2.84 0.44 6.58
N ILE A 69 -3.11 -0.79 7.04
CA ILE A 69 -3.14 -1.98 6.21
C ILE A 69 -4.59 -2.44 6.03
N TYR A 70 -4.99 -2.72 4.79
CA TYR A 70 -6.27 -3.34 4.44
C TYR A 70 -6.05 -4.74 3.90
N GLN A 71 -7.01 -5.62 4.17
CA GLN A 71 -7.16 -6.97 3.62
C GLN A 71 -8.56 -7.10 3.01
#